data_AF-A3IT82-F1
#
_entry.id   AF-A3IT82-F1
#
_cell.length_a   1.000
_cell.length_b   1.000
_cell.length_c   1.000
_cell.angle_alpha   90.00
_cell.angle_beta   90.00
_cell.angle_gamma   90.00
#
_symmetry.space_group_name_H-M   'P 1'
#
loop_
_entity.id
_entity.type
_entity.pdbx_description
1 polymer ?
#
loop_
_entity_poly.entity_id
_entity_poly.type
_entity_poly.pdbx_seq_one_letter_code
_entity_poly.pdbx_strand_id
1 'polypeptide(L)'
;MGESSTTLNLVPYIIIGFIPGIINGINAWITLEKKYFNYVFFKPLKSFLVWIWLLIQIYVPGQIYWWVITLIFPEKPDINVLFILMVVIYGICFPSLLDVIEQLAIIPRNVSIIINCVENLLEDYLTKRQTGKTSDFWSDLEEEIEKSSDLLGGIKHLKNHYFYVKYNRINEKKYQYFKKKLEKIAQNKNTEELISTCFKGIIPRQDLLGVLKKFKVSKNFIDRYFK
;
A
#
# COMPACT_ATOMS: atom_id res chain seq x y z
N MET A 1 -50.91 -8.58 -6.96
CA MET A 1 -49.69 -8.97 -7.69
C MET A 1 -49.09 -7.71 -8.28
N GLY A 2 -47.99 -7.16 -7.75
CA GLY A 2 -47.46 -5.89 -8.28
C GLY A 2 -46.25 -5.26 -7.59
N GLU A 3 -45.44 -5.99 -6.82
CA GLU A 3 -44.26 -5.41 -6.13
C GLU A 3 -42.91 -6.01 -6.58
N SER A 4 -42.90 -7.02 -7.45
CA SER A 4 -41.66 -7.69 -7.88
C SER A 4 -40.98 -7.06 -9.12
N SER A 5 -41.61 -6.08 -9.78
CA SER A 5 -41.10 -5.48 -11.04
C SER A 5 -40.20 -4.26 -10.82
N THR A 6 -40.29 -3.58 -9.69
CA THR A 6 -39.51 -2.37 -9.39
C THR A 6 -38.09 -2.68 -8.92
N THR A 7 -37.90 -3.73 -8.12
CA THR A 7 -36.57 -4.13 -7.63
C THR A 7 -35.68 -4.68 -8.75
N LEU A 8 -36.20 -5.54 -9.63
CA LEU A 8 -35.46 -6.09 -10.79
C LEU A 8 -34.95 -5.00 -11.74
N ASN A 9 -35.70 -3.90 -11.90
CA ASN A 9 -35.34 -2.78 -12.76
C ASN A 9 -34.26 -1.86 -12.16
N LEU A 10 -34.02 -1.92 -10.86
CA LEU A 10 -33.00 -1.14 -10.14
C LEU A 10 -31.67 -1.87 -10.00
N VAL A 11 -31.65 -3.20 -10.11
CA VAL A 11 -30.44 -4.04 -9.99
C VAL A 11 -29.27 -3.52 -10.85
N PRO A 12 -29.45 -3.18 -12.15
CA PRO A 12 -28.34 -2.68 -12.96
C PRO A 12 -27.73 -1.37 -12.43
N TYR A 13 -28.55 -0.50 -11.85
CA TYR A 13 -28.15 0.80 -11.33
C TYR A 13 -27.47 0.69 -9.98
N ILE A 14 -27.96 -0.22 -9.14
CA ILE A 14 -27.32 -0.58 -7.87
C ILE A 14 -25.92 -1.16 -8.17
N ILE A 15 -25.80 -2.07 -9.14
CA ILE A 15 -24.51 -2.65 -9.54
C ILE A 15 -23.56 -1.55 -10.06
N ILE A 16 -24.04 -0.67 -10.93
CA ILE A 16 -23.23 0.45 -11.46
C ILE A 16 -22.84 1.42 -10.32
N GLY A 17 -23.71 1.65 -9.35
CA GLY A 17 -23.44 2.48 -8.18
C GLY A 17 -22.31 1.98 -7.28
N PHE A 18 -21.95 0.68 -7.34
CA PHE A 18 -20.80 0.12 -6.62
C PHE A 18 -19.47 0.25 -7.37
N ILE A 19 -19.49 0.41 -8.69
CA ILE A 19 -18.28 0.57 -9.52
C ILE A 19 -17.36 1.69 -9.02
N PRO A 20 -17.84 2.93 -8.72
CA PRO A 20 -16.94 4.00 -8.30
C PRO A 20 -16.31 3.70 -6.92
N GLY A 21 -17.08 3.05 -6.04
CA GLY A 21 -16.58 2.53 -4.77
C GLY A 21 -15.46 1.51 -4.94
N ILE A 22 -15.65 0.52 -5.81
CA ILE A 22 -14.64 -0.51 -6.09
C ILE A 22 -13.36 0.12 -6.66
N ILE A 23 -13.50 1.04 -7.62
CA ILE A 23 -12.36 1.76 -8.21
C ILE A 23 -11.60 2.56 -7.14
N ASN A 24 -12.31 3.31 -6.30
CA ASN A 24 -11.69 4.05 -5.20
C ASN A 24 -11.01 3.09 -4.21
N GLY A 25 -11.64 1.97 -3.86
CA GLY A 25 -11.04 0.94 -3.01
C GLY A 25 -9.74 0.37 -3.58
N ILE A 26 -9.66 0.13 -4.89
CA ILE A 26 -8.44 -0.29 -5.58
C ILE A 26 -7.36 0.81 -5.50
N ASN A 27 -7.72 2.06 -5.78
CA ASN A 27 -6.78 3.19 -5.70
C ASN A 27 -6.25 3.39 -4.27
N ALA A 28 -7.13 3.29 -3.28
CA ALA A 28 -6.78 3.36 -1.88
C ALA A 28 -5.82 2.22 -1.51
N TRP A 29 -6.11 0.98 -1.93
CA TRP A 29 -5.25 -0.18 -1.70
C TRP A 29 -3.84 0.02 -2.28
N ILE A 30 -3.74 0.44 -3.54
CA ILE A 30 -2.46 0.73 -4.20
C ILE A 30 -1.69 1.81 -3.43
N THR A 31 -2.38 2.84 -2.96
CA THR A 31 -1.78 3.93 -2.17
C THR A 31 -1.27 3.42 -0.82
N LEU A 32 -2.03 2.56 -0.15
CA LEU A 32 -1.63 1.90 1.09
C LEU A 32 -0.38 1.03 0.86
N GLU A 33 -0.37 0.16 -0.15
CA GLU A 33 0.79 -0.69 -0.45
C GLU A 33 2.03 0.13 -0.76
N LYS A 34 1.90 1.23 -1.50
CA LYS A 34 3.02 2.16 -1.76
C LYS A 34 3.53 2.83 -0.49
N LYS A 35 2.63 3.35 0.35
CA LYS A 35 2.98 4.03 1.61
C LYS A 35 3.73 3.08 2.55
N TYR A 36 3.29 1.83 2.61
CA TYR A 36 3.84 0.84 3.55
C TYR A 36 4.81 -0.17 2.91
N PHE A 37 5.28 0.08 1.68
CA PHE A 37 6.07 -0.86 0.86
C PHE A 37 7.34 -1.38 1.55
N ASN A 38 7.99 -0.52 2.35
CA ASN A 38 9.25 -0.83 3.02
C ASN A 38 9.09 -1.34 4.47
N TYR A 39 7.87 -1.47 4.98
CA TYR A 39 7.67 -1.99 6.34
C TYR A 39 7.81 -3.52 6.37
N VAL A 40 8.80 -3.98 7.13
CA VAL A 40 9.18 -5.38 7.25
C VAL A 40 8.03 -6.27 7.69
N PHE A 41 7.17 -5.80 8.59
CA PHE A 41 6.08 -6.62 9.14
C PHE A 41 4.71 -6.29 8.59
N PHE A 42 4.60 -5.46 7.54
CA PHE A 42 3.31 -5.08 6.98
C PHE A 42 2.60 -6.30 6.34
N LYS A 43 1.49 -6.74 6.96
CA LYS A 43 0.59 -7.82 6.46
C LYS A 43 -0.85 -7.29 6.47
N PRO A 44 -1.23 -6.40 5.54
CA PRO A 44 -2.50 -5.67 5.60
C PRO A 44 -3.72 -6.60 5.62
N LEU A 45 -3.73 -7.65 4.79
CA LEU A 45 -4.84 -8.62 4.69
C LEU A 45 -5.10 -9.41 5.98
N LYS A 46 -4.14 -9.46 6.92
CA LYS A 46 -4.32 -10.11 8.23
C LYS A 46 -4.95 -9.17 9.27
N SER A 47 -5.19 -7.92 8.94
CA SER A 47 -5.73 -6.92 9.87
C SER A 47 -7.21 -6.68 9.61
N PHE A 48 -8.05 -6.94 10.62
CA PHE A 48 -9.48 -6.64 10.56
C PHE A 48 -9.75 -5.16 10.26
N LEU A 49 -8.96 -4.25 10.84
CA LEU A 49 -9.09 -2.80 10.61
C LEU A 49 -8.83 -2.39 9.15
N VAL A 50 -7.94 -3.11 8.45
CA VAL A 50 -7.70 -2.85 7.01
C VAL A 50 -8.94 -3.21 6.20
N TRP A 51 -9.65 -4.28 6.55
CA TRP A 51 -10.90 -4.64 5.89
C TRP A 51 -12.01 -3.63 6.15
N ILE A 52 -12.16 -3.14 7.39
CA ILE A 52 -13.12 -2.07 7.70
C ILE A 52 -12.79 -0.82 6.88
N TRP A 53 -11.53 -0.40 6.88
CA TRP A 53 -11.09 0.74 6.09
C TRP A 53 -11.38 0.55 4.60
N LEU A 54 -11.06 -0.61 4.02
CA LEU A 54 -11.32 -0.89 2.61
C LEU A 54 -12.82 -0.88 2.30
N LEU A 55 -13.65 -1.42 3.19
CA LEU A 55 -15.11 -1.37 3.05
C LEU A 55 -15.61 0.07 3.07
N ILE A 56 -15.06 0.95 3.91
CA ILE A 56 -15.42 2.37 3.94
C ILE A 56 -14.99 3.07 2.65
N GLN A 57 -13.78 2.76 2.14
CA GLN A 57 -13.28 3.26 0.86
C GLN A 57 -14.11 2.78 -0.34
N ILE A 58 -14.88 1.70 -0.22
CA ILE A 58 -15.81 1.24 -1.26
C ILE A 58 -17.21 1.81 -1.05
N TYR A 59 -17.71 1.75 0.18
CA TYR A 59 -19.07 2.11 0.51
C TYR A 59 -19.33 3.61 0.35
N VAL A 60 -18.44 4.46 0.89
CA VAL A 60 -18.67 5.91 0.92
C VAL A 60 -18.71 6.52 -0.48
N PRO A 61 -17.76 6.26 -1.40
CA PRO A 61 -17.84 6.79 -2.76
C PRO A 61 -19.05 6.26 -3.52
N GLY A 62 -19.42 4.99 -3.33
CA GLY A 62 -20.60 4.41 -3.97
C GLY A 62 -21.89 5.10 -3.51
N GLN A 63 -22.02 5.36 -2.21
CA GLN A 63 -23.17 6.08 -1.65
C GLN A 63 -23.22 7.54 -2.10
N ILE A 64 -22.10 8.28 -2.06
CA ILE A 64 -22.07 9.67 -2.52
C ILE A 64 -22.42 9.72 -4.01
N TYR A 65 -21.86 8.83 -4.82
CA TYR A 65 -22.17 8.77 -6.25
C TYR A 65 -23.68 8.53 -6.48
N TRP A 66 -24.26 7.61 -5.71
CA TRP A 66 -25.70 7.35 -5.75
C TRP A 66 -26.51 8.62 -5.45
N TRP A 67 -26.15 9.34 -4.38
CA TRP A 67 -26.82 10.59 -3.99
C TRP A 67 -26.72 11.63 -5.09
N VAL A 68 -25.50 11.84 -5.62
CA VAL A 68 -25.22 12.78 -6.71
C VAL A 68 -26.05 12.46 -7.94
N ILE A 69 -26.13 11.19 -8.37
CA ILE A 69 -27.00 10.81 -9.49
C ILE A 69 -28.45 11.11 -9.16
N THR A 70 -28.96 10.67 -8.01
CA THR A 70 -30.40 10.83 -7.69
C THR A 70 -30.82 12.29 -7.54
N LEU A 71 -29.90 13.17 -7.18
CA LEU A 71 -30.12 14.62 -7.10
C LEU A 71 -30.06 15.29 -8.48
N ILE A 72 -29.13 14.89 -9.34
CA ILE A 72 -28.90 15.52 -10.65
C ILE A 72 -29.84 14.96 -11.73
N PHE A 73 -30.17 13.67 -11.64
CA PHE A 73 -31.01 12.95 -12.59
C PHE A 73 -32.29 12.48 -11.88
N PRO A 74 -33.35 13.31 -11.85
CA PRO A 74 -34.63 12.93 -11.25
C PRO A 74 -35.31 11.79 -12.02
N GLU A 75 -34.98 11.64 -13.31
CA GLU A 75 -35.30 10.46 -14.11
C GLU A 75 -34.11 9.53 -14.23
N LYS A 76 -34.40 8.23 -14.27
CA LYS A 76 -33.40 7.16 -14.37
C LYS A 76 -32.53 7.35 -15.63
N PRO A 77 -31.21 7.57 -15.52
CA PRO A 77 -30.37 7.82 -16.69
C PRO A 77 -30.23 6.57 -17.54
N ASP A 78 -30.16 6.71 -18.87
CA ASP A 78 -29.91 5.57 -19.75
C ASP A 78 -28.51 4.98 -19.49
N ILE A 79 -28.43 3.65 -19.36
CA ILE A 79 -27.15 2.94 -19.27
C ILE A 79 -26.53 2.91 -20.66
N ASN A 80 -25.72 3.92 -20.96
CA ASN A 80 -24.91 4.00 -22.17
C ASN A 80 -23.42 4.06 -21.82
N VAL A 81 -22.57 3.99 -22.85
CA VAL A 81 -21.11 4.01 -22.67
C VAL A 81 -20.63 5.28 -21.96
N LEU A 82 -21.26 6.42 -22.26
CA LEU A 82 -20.92 7.70 -21.64
C LEU A 82 -21.20 7.68 -20.13
N PHE A 83 -22.35 7.14 -19.72
CA PHE A 83 -22.70 6.97 -18.31
C PHE A 83 -21.68 6.10 -17.59
N ILE A 84 -21.32 4.94 -18.15
CA ILE A 84 -20.30 4.05 -17.57
C ILE A 84 -18.95 4.78 -17.44
N LEU A 85 -18.52 5.53 -18.45
CA LEU A 85 -17.29 6.32 -18.38
C LEU A 85 -17.32 7.37 -17.26
N MET A 86 -18.46 8.06 -17.07
CA MET A 86 -18.62 9.02 -15.97
C MET A 86 -18.50 8.36 -14.60
N VAL A 87 -19.08 7.17 -14.43
CA VAL A 87 -18.95 6.36 -13.19
C VAL A 87 -17.48 6.04 -12.90
N VAL A 88 -16.76 5.60 -13.93
CA VAL A 88 -15.34 5.24 -13.81
C VAL A 88 -14.49 6.47 -13.45
N ILE A 89 -14.67 7.58 -14.16
CA ILE A 89 -13.96 8.84 -13.90
C ILE A 89 -14.24 9.31 -12.47
N TYR A 90 -15.50 9.27 -12.04
CA TYR A 90 -15.86 9.62 -10.68
C TYR A 90 -15.11 8.77 -9.64
N GLY A 91 -15.08 7.45 -9.81
CA GLY A 91 -14.35 6.55 -8.91
C GLY A 91 -12.84 6.83 -8.85
N ILE A 92 -12.22 7.18 -9.98
CA ILE A 92 -10.80 7.56 -10.03
C ILE A 92 -10.54 8.88 -9.31
N CYS A 93 -11.39 9.88 -9.56
CA CYS A 93 -11.20 11.24 -9.07
C CYS A 93 -11.82 11.49 -7.69
N PHE A 94 -12.53 10.52 -7.11
CA PHE A 94 -13.25 10.67 -5.85
C PHE A 94 -12.43 11.33 -4.72
N PRO A 95 -11.17 10.91 -4.44
CA PRO A 95 -10.38 11.52 -3.37
C PRO A 95 -10.16 13.03 -3.57
N SER A 96 -10.01 13.47 -4.82
CA SER A 96 -9.82 14.88 -5.16
C SER A 96 -11.14 15.66 -5.26
N LEU A 97 -12.25 14.97 -5.49
CA LEU A 97 -13.57 15.56 -5.61
C LEU A 97 -14.28 15.71 -4.27
N LEU A 98 -13.95 14.90 -3.26
CA LEU A 98 -14.64 14.88 -1.98
C LEU A 98 -14.73 16.28 -1.35
N ASP A 99 -13.61 17.00 -1.27
CA ASP A 99 -13.56 18.36 -0.71
C ASP A 99 -14.43 19.34 -1.51
N VAL A 100 -14.45 19.20 -2.84
CA VAL A 100 -15.27 20.04 -3.73
C VAL A 100 -16.75 19.74 -3.55
N ILE A 101 -17.14 18.47 -3.45
CA ILE A 101 -18.53 18.04 -3.26
C ILE A 101 -19.06 18.54 -1.90
N GLU A 102 -18.22 18.53 -0.86
CA GLU A 102 -18.57 19.10 0.46
C GLU A 102 -18.65 20.63 0.43
N GLN A 103 -17.75 21.32 -0.27
CA GLN A 103 -17.80 22.78 -0.43
C GLN A 103 -19.06 23.24 -1.18
N LEU A 104 -19.51 22.45 -2.17
CA LEU A 104 -20.74 22.69 -2.92
C LEU A 104 -22.00 22.28 -2.14
N ALA A 105 -21.88 21.79 -0.91
CA ALA A 105 -22.98 21.33 -0.05
C ALA A 105 -23.89 20.27 -0.70
N ILE A 106 -23.34 19.47 -1.64
CA ILE A 106 -24.07 18.38 -2.29
C ILE A 106 -24.24 17.19 -1.33
N ILE A 107 -23.35 17.06 -0.34
CA ILE A 107 -23.38 16.06 0.73
C ILE A 107 -23.09 16.71 2.10
N PRO A 108 -23.33 16.00 3.23
CA PRO A 108 -23.00 16.51 4.56
C PRO A 108 -21.51 16.89 4.68
N ARG A 109 -21.22 18.03 5.31
CA ARG A 109 -19.87 18.65 5.42
C ARG A 109 -18.83 17.85 6.25
N ASN A 110 -19.14 16.61 6.64
CA ASN A 110 -18.38 15.83 7.61
C ASN A 110 -17.96 14.45 7.08
N VAL A 111 -18.18 14.15 5.80
CA VAL A 111 -17.82 12.85 5.24
C VAL A 111 -16.29 12.71 5.12
N SER A 112 -15.60 13.79 4.76
CA SER A 112 -14.15 13.92 4.80
C SER A 112 -13.61 13.65 6.21
N ILE A 113 -14.25 14.17 7.25
CA ILE A 113 -13.88 13.93 8.65
C ILE A 113 -13.94 12.44 8.99
N ILE A 114 -15.00 11.74 8.58
CA ILE A 114 -15.17 10.30 8.84
C ILE A 114 -14.09 9.49 8.11
N ILE A 115 -13.87 9.76 6.82
CA ILE A 115 -12.84 9.08 6.02
C ILE A 115 -11.46 9.31 6.64
N ASN A 116 -11.12 10.57 6.94
CA ASN A 116 -9.83 10.93 7.55
C ASN A 116 -9.65 10.31 8.94
N CYS A 117 -10.71 10.23 9.75
CA CYS A 117 -10.64 9.59 11.05
C CYS A 117 -10.29 8.10 10.94
N VAL A 118 -10.93 7.38 10.03
CA VAL A 118 -10.68 5.95 9.79
C VAL A 118 -9.27 5.74 9.25
N GLU A 119 -8.81 6.62 8.34
CA GLU A 119 -7.44 6.60 7.82
C GLU A 119 -6.40 6.82 8.91
N ASN A 120 -6.58 7.83 9.76
CA ASN A 120 -5.69 8.11 10.88
C ASN A 120 -5.66 6.96 11.89
N LEU A 121 -6.82 6.38 12.23
CA LEU A 121 -6.89 5.21 13.11
C LEU A 121 -6.16 4.00 12.52
N LEU A 122 -6.30 3.77 11.21
CA LEU A 122 -5.59 2.70 10.52
C LEU A 122 -4.07 2.97 10.53
N GLU A 123 -3.65 4.19 10.26
CA GLU A 123 -2.24 4.59 10.25
C GLU A 123 -1.59 4.44 11.62
N ASP A 124 -2.25 4.91 12.68
CA ASP A 124 -1.79 4.74 14.05
C ASP A 124 -1.66 3.27 14.42
N TYR A 125 -2.66 2.45 14.06
CA TYR A 125 -2.65 1.03 14.33
C TYR A 125 -1.51 0.31 13.60
N LEU A 126 -1.34 0.59 12.30
CA LEU A 126 -0.30 -0.02 11.48
C LEU A 126 1.08 0.40 11.99
N THR A 127 1.28 1.69 12.28
CA THR A 127 2.55 2.22 12.76
C THR A 127 2.92 1.60 14.11
N LYS A 128 2.02 1.62 15.10
CA LYS A 128 2.28 1.01 16.42
C LYS A 128 2.65 -0.46 16.35
N ARG A 129 2.00 -1.22 15.44
CA ARG A 129 2.30 -2.64 15.24
C ARG A 129 3.65 -2.88 14.57
N GLN A 130 4.16 -1.90 13.83
CA GLN A 130 5.50 -1.95 13.23
C GLN A 130 6.60 -1.52 14.20
N THR A 131 6.44 -0.44 14.97
CA THR A 131 7.58 0.25 15.61
C THR A 131 8.42 -0.66 16.51
N GLY A 132 7.79 -1.38 17.44
CA GLY A 132 8.51 -2.28 18.36
C GLY A 132 9.18 -3.44 17.63
N LYS A 133 8.41 -4.20 16.84
CA LYS A 133 8.91 -5.37 16.11
C LYS A 133 9.99 -5.03 15.09
N THR A 134 9.89 -3.86 14.48
CA THR A 134 10.86 -3.39 13.48
C THR A 134 12.19 -3.02 14.13
N SER A 135 12.17 -2.41 15.32
CA SER A 135 13.40 -2.12 16.07
C SER A 135 14.14 -3.41 16.42
N ASP A 136 13.45 -4.36 17.06
CA ASP A 136 14.03 -5.65 17.47
C ASP A 136 14.57 -6.42 16.27
N PHE A 137 13.84 -6.42 15.15
CA PHE A 137 14.26 -7.07 13.93
C PHE A 137 15.58 -6.53 13.38
N TRP A 138 15.76 -5.20 13.32
CA TRP A 138 16.98 -4.62 12.78
C TRP A 138 18.18 -4.86 13.70
N SER A 139 17.97 -4.80 15.02
CA SER A 139 18.99 -5.13 16.02
C SER A 139 19.41 -6.60 15.93
N ASP A 140 18.45 -7.52 15.91
CA ASP A 140 18.72 -8.95 15.80
C ASP A 140 19.40 -9.30 14.46
N LEU A 141 19.04 -8.58 13.38
CA LEU A 141 19.66 -8.77 12.07
C LEU A 141 21.13 -8.34 12.07
N GLU A 142 21.43 -7.24 12.74
CA GLU A 142 22.80 -6.75 12.91
C GLU A 142 23.66 -7.80 13.59
N GLU A 143 23.21 -8.30 14.74
CA GLU A 143 23.91 -9.35 15.45
C GLU A 143 24.09 -10.63 14.61
N GLU A 144 23.06 -11.06 13.88
CA GLU A 144 23.16 -12.25 13.01
C GLU A 144 24.16 -12.07 11.87
N ILE A 145 24.21 -10.87 11.27
CA ILE A 145 25.16 -10.57 10.20
C ILE A 145 26.57 -10.43 10.77
N GLU A 146 26.77 -9.85 11.95
CA GLU A 146 28.07 -9.76 12.63
C GLU A 146 28.63 -11.14 13.00
N LYS A 147 27.77 -12.05 13.43
CA LYS A 147 28.13 -13.46 13.71
C LYS A 147 28.51 -14.22 12.42
N SER A 148 28.10 -13.73 11.24
CA SER A 148 28.40 -14.35 9.96
C SER A 148 29.83 -14.00 9.51
N SER A 149 30.67 -15.03 9.37
CA SER A 149 32.07 -14.85 8.97
C SER A 149 32.27 -14.40 7.50
N ASP A 150 31.22 -14.47 6.67
CA ASP A 150 31.29 -14.24 5.22
C ASP A 150 30.16 -13.32 4.72
N LEU A 151 30.43 -12.01 4.75
CA LEU A 151 29.57 -10.97 4.20
C LEU A 151 29.66 -10.84 2.67
N LEU A 152 30.73 -11.36 2.06
CA LEU A 152 31.09 -11.09 0.67
C LEU A 152 30.04 -11.65 -0.29
N GLY A 153 29.49 -12.83 0.01
CA GLY A 153 28.42 -13.44 -0.78
C GLY A 153 27.17 -12.55 -0.87
N GLY A 154 26.71 -12.04 0.27
CA GLY A 154 25.55 -11.16 0.36
C GLY A 154 25.79 -9.80 -0.30
N ILE A 155 26.96 -9.19 -0.05
CA ILE A 155 27.36 -7.91 -0.67
C ILE A 155 27.44 -8.04 -2.19
N LYS A 156 28.04 -9.11 -2.71
CA LYS A 156 28.12 -9.38 -4.15
C LYS A 156 26.73 -9.52 -4.76
N HIS A 157 25.80 -10.17 -4.04
CA HIS A 157 24.42 -10.28 -4.48
C HIS A 157 23.72 -8.91 -4.54
N LEU A 158 23.84 -8.09 -3.49
CA LEU A 158 23.29 -6.73 -3.48
C LEU A 158 23.82 -5.90 -4.64
N LYS A 159 25.14 -5.92 -4.86
CA LYS A 159 25.81 -5.13 -5.90
C LYS A 159 25.40 -5.57 -7.30
N ASN A 160 25.65 -6.84 -7.62
CA ASN A 160 25.64 -7.32 -8.99
C ASN A 160 24.26 -7.79 -9.46
N HIS A 161 23.35 -8.09 -8.53
CA HIS A 161 22.02 -8.56 -8.89
C HIS A 161 20.95 -7.56 -8.46
N TYR A 162 20.82 -7.28 -7.16
CA TYR A 162 19.68 -6.52 -6.68
C TYR A 162 19.71 -5.04 -7.12
N PHE A 163 20.77 -4.29 -6.77
CA PHE A 163 20.87 -2.87 -7.13
C PHE A 163 21.17 -2.65 -8.62
N TYR A 164 21.91 -3.56 -9.25
CA TYR A 164 22.14 -3.50 -10.69
C TYR A 164 20.80 -3.55 -11.47
N VAL A 165 19.97 -4.56 -11.20
CA VAL A 165 18.66 -4.69 -11.87
C VAL A 165 17.74 -3.52 -11.52
N LYS A 166 17.71 -3.11 -10.25
CA LYS A 166 16.80 -2.06 -9.77
C LYS A 166 17.15 -0.65 -10.24
N TYR A 167 18.44 -0.33 -10.39
CA TYR A 167 18.87 1.06 -10.58
C TYR A 167 19.77 1.31 -11.79
N ASN A 168 20.54 0.36 -12.31
CA ASN A 168 21.54 0.64 -13.35
C ASN A 168 20.94 1.27 -14.62
N ARG A 169 19.73 0.87 -15.02
CA ARG A 169 19.06 1.42 -16.21
C ARG A 169 18.21 2.66 -15.93
N ILE A 170 17.74 2.81 -14.70
CA ILE A 170 16.73 3.82 -14.32
C ILE A 170 17.40 5.05 -13.67
N ASN A 171 18.44 4.82 -12.87
CA ASN A 171 19.14 5.83 -12.12
C ASN A 171 20.59 5.41 -11.84
N GLU A 172 21.46 5.63 -12.82
CA GLU A 172 22.88 5.27 -12.76
C GLU A 172 23.60 5.91 -11.56
N LYS A 173 23.28 7.17 -11.24
CA LYS A 173 23.85 7.87 -10.07
C LYS A 173 23.54 7.12 -8.76
N LYS A 174 22.31 6.64 -8.59
CA LYS A 174 21.88 5.88 -7.41
C LYS A 174 22.54 4.50 -7.37
N TYR A 175 22.71 3.85 -8.52
CA TYR A 175 23.46 2.60 -8.60
C TYR A 175 24.93 2.79 -8.17
N GLN A 176 25.61 3.80 -8.71
CA GLN A 176 27.01 4.10 -8.36
C GLN A 176 27.18 4.46 -6.88
N TYR A 177 26.20 5.15 -6.28
CA TYR A 177 26.17 5.42 -4.85
C TYR A 177 26.18 4.11 -4.02
N PHE A 178 25.25 3.20 -4.28
CA PHE A 178 25.18 1.93 -3.57
C PHE A 178 26.40 1.04 -3.82
N LYS A 179 26.92 1.04 -5.05
CA LYS A 179 28.13 0.30 -5.41
C LYS A 179 29.33 0.73 -4.56
N LYS A 180 29.61 2.04 -4.50
CA LYS A 180 30.72 2.58 -3.69
C LYS A 180 30.53 2.30 -2.19
N LYS A 181 29.30 2.43 -1.69
CA LYS A 181 28.97 2.13 -0.29
C LYS A 181 29.22 0.67 0.05
N LEU A 182 28.75 -0.26 -0.78
CA LEU A 182 28.97 -1.69 -0.59
C LEU A 182 30.46 -2.08 -0.64
N GLU A 183 31.26 -1.42 -1.50
CA GLU A 183 32.71 -1.64 -1.56
C GLU A 183 33.41 -1.19 -0.26
N LYS A 184 33.03 -0.03 0.29
CA LYS A 184 33.52 0.45 1.59
C LYS A 184 33.10 -0.46 2.75
N ILE A 185 31.84 -0.90 2.76
CA ILE A 185 31.32 -1.83 3.77
C ILE A 185 32.09 -3.16 3.72
N ALA A 186 32.38 -3.68 2.53
CA ALA A 186 33.13 -4.93 2.37
C ALA A 186 34.55 -4.85 2.94
N GLN A 187 35.20 -3.68 2.83
CA GLN A 187 36.55 -3.45 3.38
C GLN A 187 36.54 -3.37 4.90
N ASN A 188 35.60 -2.62 5.47
CA ASN A 188 35.56 -2.31 6.90
C ASN A 188 34.73 -3.30 7.73
N LYS A 189 34.00 -4.21 7.07
CA LYS A 189 33.03 -5.14 7.68
C LYS A 189 32.03 -4.42 8.60
N ASN A 190 31.59 -3.22 8.21
CA ASN A 190 30.67 -2.41 9.02
C ASN A 190 29.22 -2.85 8.77
N THR A 191 28.68 -3.68 9.67
CA THR A 191 27.32 -4.23 9.59
C THR A 191 26.24 -3.17 9.83
N GLU A 192 26.47 -2.24 10.74
CA GLU A 192 25.57 -1.11 11.01
C GLU A 192 25.35 -0.27 9.73
N GLU A 193 26.44 0.10 9.04
CA GLU A 193 26.39 0.86 7.79
C GLU A 193 25.70 0.05 6.68
N LEU A 194 25.87 -1.28 6.66
CA LEU A 194 25.18 -2.17 5.74
C LEU A 194 23.66 -2.13 5.95
N ILE A 195 23.19 -2.33 7.18
CA ILE A 195 21.76 -2.39 7.48
C ILE A 195 21.10 -1.04 7.25
N SER A 196 21.68 0.03 7.80
CA SER A 196 21.15 1.39 7.68
C SER A 196 21.13 1.90 6.24
N THR A 197 22.15 1.60 5.43
CA THR A 197 22.27 2.14 4.07
C THR A 197 21.60 1.24 3.04
N CYS A 198 21.71 -0.09 3.17
CA CYS A 198 21.33 -1.00 2.09
C CYS A 198 20.03 -1.76 2.35
N PHE A 199 19.60 -1.91 3.61
CA PHE A 199 18.39 -2.66 3.96
C PHE A 199 17.23 -1.76 4.36
N LYS A 200 17.39 -1.00 5.45
CA LYS A 200 16.32 -0.21 6.08
C LYS A 200 15.75 0.81 5.11
N GLY A 201 14.47 0.65 4.75
CA GLY A 201 13.79 1.57 3.82
C GLY A 201 14.16 1.42 2.34
N ILE A 202 15.03 0.45 1.97
CA ILE A 202 15.54 0.28 0.61
C ILE A 202 15.12 -1.06 -0.01
N ILE A 203 15.14 -2.12 0.79
CA ILE A 203 14.76 -3.47 0.38
C ILE A 203 13.34 -3.73 0.91
N PRO A 204 12.35 -3.88 0.02
CA PRO A 204 10.99 -4.16 0.45
C PRO A 204 10.92 -5.57 1.02
N ARG A 205 9.92 -5.77 1.88
CA ARG A 205 9.70 -7.04 2.57
C ARG A 205 9.71 -8.25 1.63
N GLN A 206 9.06 -8.13 0.48
CA GLN A 206 8.91 -9.21 -0.50
C GLN A 206 10.26 -9.76 -0.99
N ASP A 207 11.27 -8.89 -1.07
CA ASP A 207 12.62 -9.25 -1.52
C ASP A 207 13.55 -9.57 -0.35
N LEU A 208 13.25 -9.03 0.83
CA LEU A 208 14.09 -9.07 2.02
C LEU A 208 14.47 -10.51 2.40
N LEU A 209 13.52 -11.44 2.41
CA LEU A 209 13.79 -12.85 2.71
C LEU A 209 14.81 -13.48 1.74
N GLY A 210 14.66 -13.19 0.44
CA GLY A 210 15.56 -13.69 -0.60
C GLY A 210 16.97 -13.13 -0.44
N VAL A 211 17.08 -11.83 -0.15
CA VAL A 211 18.36 -11.15 0.10
C VAL A 211 19.04 -11.71 1.36
N LEU A 212 18.32 -11.81 2.48
CA LEU A 212 18.89 -12.28 3.75
C LEU A 212 19.45 -13.70 3.67
N LYS A 213 18.82 -14.58 2.89
CA LYS A 213 19.36 -15.92 2.61
C LYS A 213 20.74 -15.89 1.96
N LYS A 214 21.08 -14.84 1.19
CA LYS A 214 22.41 -14.66 0.58
C LYS A 214 23.47 -14.18 1.56
N PHE A 215 23.04 -13.62 2.69
CA PHE A 215 23.91 -13.28 3.83
C PHE A 215 24.11 -14.44 4.81
N LYS A 216 23.60 -15.64 4.49
CA LYS A 216 23.70 -16.85 5.32
C LYS A 216 23.11 -16.67 6.73
N VAL A 217 22.12 -15.79 6.87
CA VAL A 217 21.39 -15.59 8.14
C VAL A 217 20.77 -16.91 8.60
N SER A 218 20.80 -17.18 9.90
CA SER A 218 20.39 -18.47 10.45
C SER A 218 18.93 -18.81 10.17
N LYS A 219 18.62 -20.10 10.05
CA LYS A 219 17.24 -20.57 9.87
C LYS A 219 16.34 -20.15 11.04
N ASN A 220 16.90 -20.10 12.25
CA ASN A 220 16.18 -19.67 13.45
C ASN A 220 15.71 -18.21 13.35
N PHE A 221 16.59 -17.30 12.90
CA PHE A 221 16.21 -15.91 12.66
C PHE A 221 15.10 -15.81 11.60
N ILE A 222 15.25 -16.53 10.49
CA ILE A 222 14.27 -16.51 9.39
C ILE A 222 12.90 -17.01 9.87
N ASP A 223 12.89 -18.09 10.64
CA ASP A 223 11.66 -18.69 11.16
C ASP A 223 10.98 -17.77 12.20
N ARG A 224 11.74 -17.04 13.01
CA ARG A 224 11.21 -16.08 13.99
C ARG A 224 10.46 -14.91 13.35
N TYR A 225 10.91 -14.42 12.20
CA TYR A 225 10.42 -13.17 11.61
C TYR A 225 9.58 -13.32 10.34
N PHE A 226 9.73 -14.42 9.58
CA PHE A 226 9.08 -14.59 8.29
C PHE A 226 8.04 -15.71 8.22
N LYS A 227 8.00 -16.64 9.17
CA LYS A 227 6.92 -17.63 9.29
C LYS A 227 5.78 -17.08 10.15
#